data_AF-A0A0K1PWX0-F1
#
_entry.id   AF-A0A0K1PWX0-F1
#
_cell.length_a   1.000
_cell.length_b   1.000
_cell.length_c   1.000
_cell.angle_alpha   90.00
_cell.angle_beta   90.00
_cell.angle_gamma   90.00
#
_symmetry.space_group_name_H-M   'P 1'
#
loop_
_entity.id
_entity.type
_entity.pdbx_description
1 polymer ?
#
loop_
_entity_poly.entity_id
_entity_poly.type
_entity_poly.pdbx_seq_one_letter_code
_entity_poly.pdbx_strand_id
1 'polypeptide(L)'
;MKDPSPLLDHELPEEIASMLRAADEDVHPNAAAQGERLLARFAETAPSTTLTLTQRFGALRAAFVFTGLAAAGLAAFGWHASRIESPSPAPAVAPIVAAPAVPSTDSVSEPASAVPSIDVSALPTSPREAKRAPAPAPAKAERSNPSLDEELARIDRARDQLASGKPSEALAEVKAYRREYAVQSFADEADSVEVRALAALGRTSEARVLAERFLSKRPGSPYAEPVRAAVGMTR
;
A
#
# COMPACT_ATOMS: atom_id res chain seq x y z
N MET A 1 12.63 -40.58 37.68
CA MET A 1 12.24 -39.67 36.59
C MET A 1 10.77 -39.87 36.32
N LYS A 2 9.99 -38.78 36.30
CA LYS A 2 8.53 -38.79 36.14
C LYS A 2 8.26 -38.37 34.69
N ASP A 3 7.57 -39.23 33.94
CA ASP A 3 7.16 -38.93 32.57
C ASP A 3 6.35 -37.63 32.52
N PRO A 4 6.63 -36.69 31.60
CA PRO A 4 5.75 -35.57 31.36
C PRO A 4 4.52 -36.06 30.58
N SER A 5 3.41 -36.29 31.29
CA SER A 5 2.11 -36.52 30.66
C SER A 5 1.76 -35.38 29.71
N PRO A 6 1.21 -35.66 28.51
CA PRO A 6 0.77 -34.63 27.58
C PRO A 6 -0.33 -33.76 28.22
N LEU A 7 -0.14 -32.44 28.17
CA LEU A 7 -1.06 -31.41 28.66
C LEU A 7 -2.33 -31.24 27.78
N LEU A 8 -2.82 -32.33 27.18
CA LEU A 8 -3.93 -32.33 26.23
C LEU A 8 -5.16 -33.14 26.68
N ASP A 9 -5.11 -33.75 27.88
CA ASP A 9 -6.25 -34.48 28.47
C ASP A 9 -7.18 -33.59 29.30
N HIS A 10 -6.99 -32.27 29.27
CA HIS A 10 -8.01 -31.34 29.77
C HIS A 10 -9.10 -31.24 28.69
N GLU A 11 -10.25 -31.85 28.97
CA GLU A 11 -11.50 -31.67 28.23
C GLU A 11 -11.61 -30.20 27.80
N LEU A 12 -11.34 -29.93 26.52
CA LEU A 12 -11.60 -28.63 25.94
C LEU A 12 -13.08 -28.33 26.21
N PRO A 13 -13.44 -27.16 26.76
CA PRO A 13 -14.83 -26.79 26.96
C PRO A 13 -15.58 -27.05 25.65
N GLU A 14 -16.76 -27.69 25.74
CA GLU A 14 -17.61 -28.03 24.58
C GLU A 14 -17.75 -26.85 23.59
N GLU A 15 -17.70 -25.62 24.10
CA GLU A 15 -17.68 -24.38 23.34
C GLU A 15 -16.47 -24.28 22.39
N ILE A 16 -15.24 -24.55 22.85
CA ILE A 16 -14.03 -24.52 22.02
C ILE A 16 -14.00 -25.69 21.04
N ALA A 17 -14.43 -26.87 21.47
CA ALA A 17 -14.58 -28.03 20.59
C ALA A 17 -15.61 -27.77 19.48
N SER A 18 -16.71 -27.07 19.81
CA SER A 18 -17.72 -26.65 18.84
C SER A 18 -17.20 -25.57 17.88
N MET A 19 -16.37 -24.64 18.36
CA MET A 19 -15.78 -23.57 17.54
C MET A 19 -14.74 -24.13 16.56
N LEU A 20 -13.93 -25.11 16.99
CA LEU A 20 -12.99 -25.81 16.11
C LEU A 20 -13.70 -26.69 15.08
N ARG A 21 -14.81 -27.34 15.47
CA ARG A 21 -15.63 -28.13 14.53
C ARG A 21 -16.34 -27.25 13.51
N ALA A 22 -16.88 -26.10 13.93
CA ALA A 22 -17.48 -25.12 13.03
C ALA A 22 -16.46 -24.53 12.03
N ALA A 23 -15.22 -24.28 12.47
CA ALA A 23 -14.15 -23.80 11.60
C ALA A 23 -13.66 -24.85 10.59
N ASP A 24 -13.68 -26.14 10.94
CA ASP A 24 -13.38 -27.25 10.01
C ASP A 24 -14.53 -27.48 9.01
N GLU A 25 -15.77 -27.22 9.41
CA GLU A 25 -16.97 -27.33 8.57
C GLU A 25 -17.12 -26.16 7.56
N ASP A 26 -16.54 -24.98 7.87
CA ASP A 26 -16.41 -23.83 6.96
C ASP A 26 -15.30 -24.01 5.89
N VAL A 27 -14.55 -25.11 5.92
CA VAL A 27 -13.72 -25.52 4.79
C VAL A 27 -14.64 -26.08 3.71
N HIS A 28 -15.15 -25.21 2.84
CA HIS A 28 -15.97 -25.57 1.68
C HIS A 28 -15.48 -26.87 1.01
N PRO A 29 -16.21 -28.01 1.14
CA PRO A 29 -15.86 -29.24 0.46
C PRO A 29 -16.37 -29.15 -0.97
N ASN A 30 -15.99 -28.12 -1.73
CA ASN A 30 -16.14 -28.12 -3.18
C ASN A 30 -15.38 -27.04 -3.97
N ALA A 31 -14.13 -26.73 -3.61
CA ALA A 31 -13.26 -25.99 -4.54
C ALA A 31 -12.93 -26.80 -5.81
N ALA A 32 -13.05 -28.14 -5.76
CA ALA A 32 -12.73 -29.03 -6.88
C ALA A 32 -13.89 -29.23 -7.89
N ALA A 33 -15.18 -29.25 -7.50
CA ALA A 33 -16.28 -29.47 -8.47
C ALA A 33 -16.88 -28.19 -9.05
N GLN A 34 -16.42 -26.99 -8.67
CA GLN A 34 -16.80 -25.75 -9.37
C GLN A 34 -16.01 -25.54 -10.67
N GLY A 35 -14.84 -26.19 -10.83
CA GLY A 35 -14.02 -26.10 -12.05
C GLY A 35 -14.65 -26.73 -13.29
N GLU A 36 -15.54 -27.72 -13.13
CA GLU A 36 -16.10 -28.46 -14.27
C GLU A 36 -17.31 -27.77 -14.91
N ARG A 37 -17.99 -26.84 -14.22
CA ARG A 37 -19.18 -26.16 -14.77
C ARG A 37 -18.88 -24.95 -15.65
N LEU A 38 -17.61 -24.54 -15.77
CA LEU A 38 -17.20 -23.44 -16.65
C LEU A 38 -16.68 -23.92 -18.03
N LEU A 39 -16.39 -25.21 -18.20
CA LEU A 39 -15.93 -25.77 -19.49
C LEU A 39 -17.08 -26.16 -20.43
N ALA A 40 -18.31 -26.31 -19.93
CA ALA A 40 -19.48 -26.66 -20.75
C ALA A 40 -20.14 -25.47 -21.49
N ARG A 41 -19.63 -24.23 -21.35
CA ARG A 41 -20.20 -23.03 -22.00
C ARG A 41 -19.30 -22.35 -23.04
N PHE A 42 -18.16 -22.93 -23.38
CA PHE A 42 -17.28 -22.43 -24.45
C PHE A 42 -17.17 -23.35 -25.68
N ALA A 43 -17.98 -24.41 -25.74
CA ALA A 43 -17.94 -25.38 -26.85
C ALA A 43 -18.82 -25.02 -28.06
N GLU A 44 -19.51 -23.88 -28.05
CA GLU A 44 -20.53 -23.59 -29.07
C GLU A 44 -20.36 -22.18 -29.64
N THR A 45 -19.29 -21.96 -30.41
CA THR A 45 -19.27 -21.12 -31.63
C THR A 45 -17.89 -21.24 -32.28
N ALA A 46 -17.64 -22.32 -33.01
CA ALA A 46 -16.55 -22.37 -33.98
C ALA A 46 -17.11 -21.96 -35.35
N PRO A 47 -16.71 -20.80 -35.92
CA PRO A 47 -16.88 -20.60 -37.35
C PRO A 47 -15.77 -21.37 -38.09
N SER A 48 -16.15 -22.49 -38.68
CA SER A 48 -15.38 -23.19 -39.70
C SER A 48 -15.32 -22.32 -40.96
N THR A 49 -14.25 -21.56 -41.14
CA THR A 49 -14.00 -20.84 -42.39
C THR A 49 -12.88 -21.53 -43.16
N THR A 50 -13.27 -22.50 -43.99
CA THR A 50 -12.40 -23.16 -44.97
C THR A 50 -12.37 -22.40 -46.31
N LEU A 51 -11.16 -22.32 -46.89
CA LEU A 51 -10.80 -22.03 -48.30
C LEU A 51 -10.97 -20.57 -48.79
N THR A 52 -10.10 -19.96 -49.62
CA THR A 52 -9.25 -20.50 -50.69
C THR A 52 -8.08 -19.56 -51.05
N LEU A 53 -7.11 -20.13 -51.79
CA LEU A 53 -5.78 -19.71 -52.21
C LEU A 53 -5.67 -18.50 -53.17
N THR A 54 -4.44 -17.96 -53.27
CA THR A 54 -3.85 -17.02 -54.26
C THR A 54 -4.06 -15.53 -53.94
N GLN A 55 -3.02 -14.69 -53.80
CA GLN A 55 -2.07 -14.30 -54.84
C GLN A 55 -0.80 -13.66 -54.23
N ARG A 56 0.29 -13.73 -54.99
CA ARG A 56 1.70 -13.49 -54.61
C ARG A 56 2.10 -12.00 -54.54
N PHE A 57 3.22 -11.78 -53.85
CA PHE A 57 4.19 -10.67 -53.88
C PHE A 57 4.02 -9.50 -52.89
N GLY A 58 5.00 -9.38 -51.98
CA GLY A 58 5.25 -8.19 -51.17
C GLY A 58 6.04 -8.52 -49.91
N ALA A 59 7.33 -8.21 -49.91
CA ALA A 59 8.27 -8.54 -48.85
C ALA A 59 8.07 -7.73 -47.55
N LEU A 60 8.81 -8.18 -46.53
CA LEU A 60 9.26 -7.48 -45.31
C LEU A 60 8.40 -7.59 -44.02
N ARG A 61 9.00 -8.34 -43.08
CA ARG A 61 9.02 -8.17 -41.62
C ARG A 61 7.79 -8.59 -40.81
N ALA A 62 7.81 -9.83 -40.33
CA ALA A 62 7.59 -10.18 -38.91
C ALA A 62 7.47 -11.71 -38.73
N ALA A 63 8.56 -12.35 -38.28
CA ALA A 63 8.57 -13.69 -37.69
C ALA A 63 9.83 -13.69 -36.81
N PHE A 64 9.80 -13.87 -35.49
CA PHE A 64 9.12 -14.90 -34.72
C PHE A 64 8.68 -14.36 -33.35
N VAL A 65 7.38 -14.32 -33.12
CA VAL A 65 6.77 -14.50 -31.79
C VAL A 65 5.72 -15.59 -31.99
N PHE A 66 5.58 -16.49 -31.01
CA PHE A 66 4.68 -17.67 -30.97
C PHE A 66 5.30 -19.04 -31.31
N THR A 67 6.27 -19.45 -30.50
CA THR A 67 6.37 -20.85 -30.03
C THR A 67 7.04 -20.85 -28.66
N GLY A 68 6.23 -20.78 -27.60
CA GLY A 68 6.72 -20.78 -26.22
C GLY A 68 5.62 -20.63 -25.16
N LEU A 69 4.36 -20.83 -25.52
CA LEU A 69 3.21 -20.68 -24.63
C LEU A 69 2.57 -22.05 -24.37
N ALA A 70 3.30 -22.96 -23.72
CA ALA A 70 2.73 -24.23 -23.24
C ALA A 70 3.51 -24.93 -22.10
N ALA A 71 4.55 -24.31 -21.51
CA ALA A 71 5.36 -25.01 -20.49
C ALA A 71 5.82 -24.16 -19.28
N ALA A 72 5.28 -22.96 -19.06
CA ALA A 72 5.69 -22.09 -17.95
C ALA A 72 4.55 -21.73 -16.97
N GLY A 73 3.41 -22.43 -17.03
CA GLY A 73 2.25 -22.19 -16.16
C GLY A 73 2.25 -22.96 -14.83
N LEU A 74 3.18 -23.91 -14.63
CA LEU A 74 3.18 -24.81 -13.46
C LEU A 74 4.33 -24.57 -12.46
N ALA A 75 5.23 -23.61 -12.69
CA ALA A 75 6.37 -23.36 -11.79
C ALA A 75 6.17 -22.19 -10.81
N ALA A 76 5.16 -21.34 -11.00
CA ALA A 76 5.00 -20.12 -10.19
C ALA A 76 4.19 -20.32 -8.88
N PHE A 77 3.47 -21.43 -8.73
CA PHE A 77 2.63 -21.67 -7.54
C PHE A 77 3.34 -22.43 -6.41
N GLY A 78 4.48 -23.08 -6.70
CA GLY A 78 5.22 -23.87 -5.71
C GLY A 78 6.15 -23.07 -4.79
N TRP A 79 6.44 -21.80 -5.10
CA TRP A 79 7.44 -21.02 -4.34
C TRP A 79 6.87 -20.40 -3.06
N HIS A 80 5.56 -20.17 -3.00
CA HIS A 80 4.98 -19.47 -1.85
C HIS A 80 4.75 -20.36 -0.62
N ALA A 81 4.87 -21.69 -0.73
CA ALA A 81 4.52 -22.63 0.34
C ALA A 81 5.71 -23.10 1.21
N SER A 82 6.96 -22.74 0.91
CA SER A 82 8.13 -23.31 1.60
C SER A 82 9.01 -22.30 2.36
N ARG A 83 8.45 -21.19 2.82
CA ARG A 83 9.16 -20.22 3.69
C ARG A 83 8.55 -20.22 5.09
N ILE A 84 8.43 -21.41 5.68
CA ILE A 84 8.22 -21.57 7.13
C ILE A 84 9.53 -22.11 7.70
N GLU A 85 9.94 -21.52 8.82
CA GLU A 85 11.07 -21.91 9.68
C GLU A 85 12.48 -21.43 9.28
N SER A 86 12.81 -20.21 9.70
CA SER A 86 14.14 -19.92 10.22
C SER A 86 14.00 -19.45 11.68
N PRO A 87 14.50 -20.21 12.67
CA PRO A 87 14.41 -19.83 14.07
C PRO A 87 15.20 -18.54 14.34
N SER A 88 14.51 -17.55 14.89
CA SER A 88 15.06 -16.26 15.31
C SER A 88 16.01 -16.44 16.50
N PRO A 89 17.29 -16.01 16.44
CA PRO A 89 18.14 -15.97 17.63
C PRO A 89 17.67 -14.85 18.57
N ALA A 90 17.47 -15.21 19.84
CA ALA A 90 17.00 -14.33 20.91
C ALA A 90 17.85 -13.05 21.06
N PRO A 91 17.24 -11.88 21.32
CA PRO A 91 17.99 -10.65 21.56
C PRO A 91 18.70 -10.70 22.92
N ALA A 92 20.03 -10.50 22.89
CA ALA A 92 20.83 -10.27 24.09
C ALA A 92 20.47 -8.89 24.70
N VAL A 93 20.09 -8.89 25.97
CA VAL A 93 19.79 -7.68 26.75
C VAL A 93 21.09 -6.93 27.04
N ALA A 94 21.24 -5.74 26.47
CA ALA A 94 22.34 -4.83 26.81
C ALA A 94 22.01 -4.01 28.08
N PRO A 95 22.96 -3.80 29.01
CA PRO A 95 22.74 -3.00 30.21
C PRO A 95 22.61 -1.49 29.90
N ILE A 96 21.61 -0.86 30.51
CA ILE A 96 21.33 0.58 30.45
C ILE A 96 22.41 1.33 31.25
N VAL A 97 23.20 2.15 30.56
CA VAL A 97 24.15 3.09 31.18
C VAL A 97 23.40 4.40 31.48
N ALA A 98 23.47 4.82 32.73
CA ALA A 98 22.77 5.97 33.30
C ALA A 98 23.16 7.31 32.65
N ALA A 99 22.16 8.17 32.46
CA ALA A 99 22.28 9.54 31.98
C ALA A 99 22.89 10.48 33.06
N PRO A 100 23.80 11.41 32.70
CA PRO A 100 24.25 12.45 33.62
C PRO A 100 23.19 13.56 33.79
N ALA A 101 23.02 13.99 35.04
CA ALA A 101 22.10 15.03 35.47
C ALA A 101 22.45 16.42 34.91
N VAL A 102 21.42 17.17 34.55
CA VAL A 102 21.45 18.60 34.21
C VAL A 102 21.73 19.46 35.45
N PRO A 103 22.62 20.47 35.39
CA PRO A 103 22.60 21.56 36.34
C PRO A 103 21.62 22.65 35.88
N SER A 104 20.62 22.92 36.71
CA SER A 104 19.78 24.12 36.66
C SER A 104 20.62 25.34 37.03
N THR A 105 20.58 26.37 36.21
CA THR A 105 21.03 27.72 36.59
C THR A 105 19.91 28.71 36.33
N ASP A 106 19.35 29.21 37.42
CA ASP A 106 18.50 30.40 37.48
C ASP A 106 19.18 31.63 36.89
N SER A 107 18.38 32.49 36.24
CA SER A 107 18.46 33.97 36.17
C SER A 107 18.18 34.50 34.76
N VAL A 108 17.49 35.61 34.49
CA VAL A 108 16.71 36.61 35.24
C VAL A 108 16.15 37.56 34.15
N SER A 109 15.02 38.21 34.45
CA SER A 109 14.46 39.44 33.86
C SER A 109 13.97 39.45 32.40
N GLU A 110 12.64 39.34 32.31
CA GLU A 110 11.81 39.98 31.30
C GLU A 110 11.80 41.52 31.50
N PRO A 111 11.98 42.32 30.45
CA PRO A 111 11.43 43.66 30.40
C PRO A 111 10.32 43.73 29.34
N ALA A 112 9.11 43.98 29.81
CA ALA A 112 7.96 44.33 28.98
C ALA A 112 8.24 45.64 28.22
N SER A 113 8.44 45.53 26.91
CA SER A 113 8.52 46.69 26.02
C SER A 113 7.10 47.19 25.74
N ALA A 114 6.68 48.21 26.48
CA ALA A 114 5.43 48.93 26.24
C ALA A 114 5.48 49.63 24.88
N VAL A 115 4.81 49.05 23.88
CA VAL A 115 4.48 49.73 22.63
C VAL A 115 3.33 50.74 22.89
N PRO A 116 3.42 51.98 22.38
CA PRO A 116 2.32 52.93 22.50
C PRO A 116 1.12 52.44 21.68
N SER A 117 0.05 52.06 22.38
CA SER A 117 -1.23 51.69 21.77
C SER A 117 -2.03 52.96 21.47
N ILE A 118 -2.42 53.16 20.21
CA ILE A 118 -3.27 54.28 19.80
C ILE A 118 -4.73 53.91 20.11
N ASP A 119 -5.40 54.74 20.89
CA ASP A 119 -6.82 54.57 21.22
C ASP A 119 -7.69 54.71 19.96
N VAL A 120 -8.34 53.62 19.56
CA VAL A 120 -9.20 53.52 18.36
C VAL A 120 -10.44 54.42 18.46
N SER A 121 -10.76 54.88 19.67
CA SER A 121 -11.88 55.76 19.99
C SER A 121 -11.77 57.17 19.39
N ALA A 122 -10.61 57.55 18.83
CA ALA A 122 -10.38 58.87 18.23
C ALA A 122 -10.70 58.93 16.72
N LEU A 123 -11.21 57.86 16.11
CA LEU A 123 -11.58 57.87 14.69
C LEU A 123 -13.01 58.41 14.49
N PRO A 124 -13.24 59.36 13.55
CA PRO A 124 -14.59 59.84 13.25
C PRO A 124 -15.45 58.70 12.70
N THR A 125 -16.55 58.40 13.40
CA THR A 125 -17.52 57.37 12.99
C THR A 125 -18.42 57.91 11.86
N SER A 126 -18.35 57.28 10.69
CA SER A 126 -19.28 57.53 9.58
C SER A 126 -20.66 56.90 9.88
N PRO A 127 -21.79 57.55 9.56
CA PRO A 127 -23.13 57.01 9.81
C PRO A 127 -23.34 55.64 9.13
N ARG A 128 -23.64 54.63 9.96
CA ARG A 128 -23.88 53.24 9.57
C ARG A 128 -25.23 53.12 8.86
N GLU A 129 -25.20 52.96 7.54
CA GLU A 129 -26.36 52.58 6.73
C GLU A 129 -26.85 51.17 7.08
N ALA A 130 -28.14 50.96 6.82
CA ALA A 130 -29.02 50.05 7.51
C ALA A 130 -28.60 48.55 7.50
N LYS A 131 -28.80 47.98 8.69
CA LYS A 131 -28.98 46.57 9.07
C LYS A 131 -29.38 45.63 7.91
N ARG A 132 -28.38 45.02 7.26
CA ARG A 132 -28.54 43.71 6.61
C ARG A 132 -28.11 42.64 7.60
N ALA A 133 -28.99 41.68 7.86
CA ALA A 133 -28.68 40.53 8.71
C ALA A 133 -27.42 39.82 8.16
N PRO A 134 -26.46 39.41 9.03
CA PRO A 134 -25.35 38.60 8.57
C PRO A 134 -25.91 37.28 8.04
N ALA A 135 -25.66 36.98 6.77
CA ALA A 135 -25.77 35.61 6.28
C ALA A 135 -24.86 34.73 7.17
N PRO A 136 -25.27 33.51 7.54
CA PRO A 136 -24.40 32.62 8.28
C PRO A 136 -23.11 32.46 7.50
N ALA A 137 -21.98 32.84 8.11
CA ALA A 137 -20.67 32.56 7.56
C ALA A 137 -20.61 31.04 7.28
N PRO A 138 -20.12 30.59 6.11
CA PRO A 138 -19.87 29.18 5.92
C PRO A 138 -18.97 28.75 7.07
N ALA A 139 -19.43 27.81 7.88
CA ALA A 139 -18.63 27.20 8.93
C ALA A 139 -17.30 26.86 8.27
N LYS A 140 -16.23 27.50 8.75
CA LYS A 140 -14.87 27.21 8.35
C LYS A 140 -14.73 25.72 8.59
N ALA A 141 -14.82 24.92 7.52
CA ALA A 141 -14.60 23.50 7.60
C ALA A 141 -13.21 23.38 8.21
N GLU A 142 -13.17 23.03 9.49
CA GLU A 142 -11.93 22.67 10.14
C GLU A 142 -11.39 21.58 9.24
N ARG A 143 -10.26 21.86 8.59
CA ARG A 143 -9.52 20.84 7.86
C ARG A 143 -9.11 19.87 8.94
N SER A 144 -9.98 18.88 9.20
CA SER A 144 -9.66 17.74 10.03
C SER A 144 -8.39 17.19 9.41
N ASN A 145 -7.29 17.20 10.18
CA ASN A 145 -6.10 16.51 9.77
C ASN A 145 -6.54 15.06 9.50
N PRO A 146 -6.35 14.55 8.28
CA PRO A 146 -6.84 13.24 7.94
C PRO A 146 -6.25 12.23 8.93
N SER A 147 -7.10 11.35 9.42
CA SER A 147 -6.73 10.35 10.43
C SER A 147 -5.74 9.34 9.84
N LEU A 148 -4.95 8.68 10.70
CA LEU A 148 -4.05 7.61 10.25
C LEU A 148 -4.81 6.45 9.59
N ASP A 149 -6.05 6.19 10.02
CA ASP A 149 -6.91 5.15 9.43
C ASP A 149 -7.34 5.52 8.01
N GLU A 150 -7.68 6.79 7.75
CA GLU A 150 -7.97 7.30 6.40
C GLU A 150 -6.71 7.29 5.52
N GLU A 151 -5.55 7.61 6.10
CA GLU A 151 -4.26 7.54 5.42
C GLU A 151 -3.97 6.12 4.95
N LEU A 152 -4.10 5.15 5.85
CA LEU A 152 -3.89 3.74 5.59
C LEU A 152 -4.86 3.22 4.51
N ALA A 153 -6.16 3.50 4.67
CA ALA A 153 -7.18 3.07 3.71
C ALA A 153 -6.89 3.56 2.28
N ARG A 154 -6.26 4.73 2.15
CA ARG A 154 -5.89 5.28 0.84
C ARG A 154 -4.68 4.57 0.22
N ILE A 155 -3.69 4.24 1.02
CA ILE A 155 -2.52 3.48 0.59
C ILE A 155 -2.92 2.05 0.22
N ASP A 156 -3.79 1.42 1.01
CA ASP A 156 -4.35 0.11 0.70
C ASP A 156 -5.10 0.11 -0.64
N ARG A 157 -5.94 1.13 -0.89
CA ARG A 157 -6.60 1.30 -2.20
C ARG A 157 -5.59 1.40 -3.35
N ALA A 158 -4.51 2.16 -3.19
CA ALA A 158 -3.49 2.27 -4.22
C ALA A 158 -2.79 0.93 -4.48
N ARG A 159 -2.54 0.15 -3.42
CA ARG A 159 -1.98 -1.20 -3.50
C ARG A 159 -2.93 -2.15 -4.26
N ASP A 160 -4.21 -2.12 -3.94
CA ASP A 160 -5.24 -2.96 -4.56
C ASP A 160 -5.44 -2.63 -6.05
N GLN A 161 -5.44 -1.35 -6.40
CA GLN A 161 -5.51 -0.91 -7.80
C GLN A 161 -4.30 -1.44 -8.59
N LEU A 162 -3.10 -1.37 -8.01
CA LEU A 162 -1.91 -1.90 -8.66
C LEU A 162 -1.98 -3.43 -8.81
N ALA A 163 -2.42 -4.15 -7.78
CA ALA A 163 -2.59 -5.60 -7.80
C ALA A 163 -3.66 -6.04 -8.81
N SER A 164 -4.71 -5.24 -9.00
CA SER A 164 -5.81 -5.48 -9.92
C SER A 164 -5.50 -5.11 -11.38
N GLY A 165 -4.24 -4.76 -11.70
CA GLY A 165 -3.84 -4.39 -13.06
C GLY A 165 -4.29 -2.99 -13.49
N LYS A 166 -4.51 -2.08 -12.54
CA LYS A 166 -4.92 -0.69 -12.79
C LYS A 166 -3.82 0.31 -12.40
N PRO A 167 -2.64 0.28 -13.07
CA PRO A 167 -1.49 1.07 -12.66
C PRO A 167 -1.70 2.58 -12.83
N SER A 168 -2.53 3.02 -13.79
CA SER A 168 -2.91 4.43 -13.95
C SER A 168 -3.68 4.96 -12.73
N GLU A 169 -4.62 4.17 -12.21
CA GLU A 169 -5.42 4.53 -11.04
C GLU A 169 -4.54 4.56 -9.80
N ALA A 170 -3.71 3.53 -9.59
CA ALA A 170 -2.77 3.47 -8.48
C ALA A 170 -1.82 4.69 -8.45
N LEU A 171 -1.27 5.07 -9.61
CA LEU A 171 -0.41 6.25 -9.71
C LEU A 171 -1.16 7.55 -9.40
N ALA A 172 -2.42 7.67 -9.84
CA ALA A 172 -3.25 8.82 -9.54
C ALA A 172 -3.56 8.91 -8.03
N GLU A 173 -3.87 7.78 -7.39
CA GLU A 173 -4.16 7.69 -5.96
C GLU A 173 -2.94 8.08 -5.12
N VAL A 174 -1.75 7.55 -5.44
CA VAL A 174 -0.49 7.95 -4.75
C VAL A 174 -0.20 9.44 -4.91
N LYS A 175 -0.42 10.00 -6.12
CA LYS A 175 -0.24 11.44 -6.33
C LYS A 175 -1.25 12.27 -5.55
N ALA A 176 -2.47 11.79 -5.37
CA ALA A 176 -3.48 12.46 -4.55
C ALA A 176 -3.09 12.41 -3.07
N TYR A 177 -2.69 11.24 -2.57
CA TYR A 177 -2.13 11.04 -1.24
C TYR A 177 -1.00 12.04 -0.95
N ARG A 178 -0.01 12.17 -1.84
CA ARG A 178 1.10 13.12 -1.62
C ARG A 178 0.69 14.59 -1.54
N ARG A 179 -0.42 14.98 -2.18
CA ARG A 179 -0.93 16.35 -2.13
C ARG A 179 -1.75 16.62 -0.87
N GLU A 180 -2.44 15.60 -0.38
CA GLU A 180 -3.40 15.72 0.72
C GLU A 180 -2.72 15.57 2.08
N TYR A 181 -1.69 14.72 2.16
CA TYR A 181 -0.96 14.43 3.39
C TYR A 181 0.40 15.15 3.38
N ALA A 182 0.51 16.21 4.20
CA ALA A 182 1.74 16.98 4.36
C ALA A 182 2.82 16.20 5.14
N VAL A 183 2.39 15.46 6.17
CA VAL A 183 3.20 14.45 6.86
C VAL A 183 2.70 13.10 6.37
N GLN A 184 3.61 12.30 5.80
CA GLN A 184 3.29 11.03 5.14
C GLN A 184 3.83 9.88 5.97
N SER A 185 2.97 9.23 6.75
CA SER A 185 3.31 8.08 7.60
C SER A 185 3.69 6.87 6.74
N PHE A 186 3.08 6.75 5.55
CA PHE A 186 3.28 5.64 4.62
C PHE A 186 4.09 6.06 3.38
N ALA A 187 5.01 7.01 3.52
CA ALA A 187 5.82 7.51 2.41
C ALA A 187 6.63 6.41 1.69
N ASP A 188 7.18 5.46 2.44
CA ASP A 188 7.94 4.31 1.92
C ASP A 188 7.10 3.45 1.00
N GLU A 189 5.89 3.12 1.44
CA GLU A 189 4.97 2.32 0.65
C GLU A 189 4.49 3.08 -0.58
N ALA A 190 4.12 4.35 -0.42
CA ALA A 190 3.71 5.22 -1.52
C ALA A 190 4.79 5.31 -2.61
N ASP A 191 6.06 5.49 -2.24
CA ASP A 191 7.18 5.47 -3.19
C ASP A 191 7.28 4.13 -3.93
N SER A 192 7.10 3.01 -3.22
CA SER A 192 7.17 1.68 -3.84
C SER A 192 6.05 1.43 -4.85
N VAL A 193 4.82 1.85 -4.52
CA VAL A 193 3.65 1.76 -5.40
C VAL A 193 3.84 2.66 -6.61
N GLU A 194 4.37 3.87 -6.42
CA GLU A 194 4.65 4.81 -7.50
C GLU A 194 5.67 4.25 -8.51
N VAL A 195 6.79 3.69 -8.04
CA VAL A 195 7.78 3.05 -8.92
C VAL A 195 7.15 1.91 -9.72
N ARG A 196 6.42 1.01 -9.04
CA ARG A 196 5.82 -0.17 -9.67
C ARG A 196 4.72 0.23 -10.67
N ALA A 197 3.93 1.24 -10.35
CA ALA A 197 2.91 1.77 -11.26
C ALA A 197 3.55 2.43 -12.49
N LEU A 198 4.60 3.23 -12.33
CA LEU A 198 5.34 3.82 -13.45
C LEU A 198 5.95 2.74 -14.35
N ALA A 199 6.54 1.70 -13.77
CA ALA A 199 7.10 0.58 -14.52
C ALA A 199 6.00 -0.18 -15.29
N ALA A 200 4.87 -0.48 -14.65
CA ALA A 200 3.73 -1.15 -15.29
C ALA A 200 3.10 -0.33 -16.43
N LEU A 201 3.20 1.00 -16.38
CA LEU A 201 2.77 1.91 -17.45
C LEU A 201 3.80 2.05 -18.58
N GLY A 202 4.94 1.38 -18.51
CA GLY A 202 6.02 1.50 -19.49
C GLY A 202 6.84 2.80 -19.35
N ARG A 203 6.62 3.59 -18.29
CA ARG A 203 7.39 4.81 -17.97
C ARG A 203 8.70 4.45 -17.26
N THR A 204 9.50 3.63 -17.93
CA THR A 204 10.67 2.95 -17.35
C THR A 204 11.76 3.91 -16.90
N SER A 205 12.00 5.00 -17.63
CA SER A 205 12.99 6.02 -17.25
C SER A 205 12.64 6.69 -15.92
N GLU A 206 11.40 7.14 -15.77
CA GLU A 206 10.90 7.76 -14.53
C GLU A 206 10.92 6.77 -13.36
N ALA A 207 10.46 5.54 -13.61
CA ALA A 207 10.48 4.48 -12.60
C ALA A 207 11.91 4.22 -12.11
N ARG A 208 12.88 4.17 -13.03
CA ARG A 208 14.29 3.91 -12.70
C ARG A 208 14.90 5.02 -11.85
N VAL A 209 14.69 6.28 -12.22
CA VAL A 209 15.18 7.44 -11.44
C VAL A 209 14.59 7.44 -10.03
N LEU A 210 13.28 7.16 -9.90
CA LEU A 210 12.63 7.10 -8.60
C LEU A 210 13.12 5.91 -7.76
N ALA A 211 13.33 4.75 -8.38
CA ALA A 211 13.87 3.56 -7.75
C ALA A 211 15.29 3.78 -7.21
N GLU A 212 16.18 4.38 -8.01
CA GLU A 212 17.55 4.72 -7.58
C GLU A 212 17.53 5.63 -6.36
N ARG A 213 16.69 6.66 -6.36
CA ARG A 213 16.50 7.55 -5.22
C ARG A 213 15.96 6.81 -4.00
N PHE A 214 14.99 5.92 -4.19
CA PHE A 214 14.40 5.11 -3.12
C PHE A 214 15.45 4.23 -2.46
N LEU A 215 16.19 3.46 -3.26
CA LEU A 215 17.18 2.49 -2.81
C LEU A 215 18.42 3.14 -2.20
N SER A 216 18.82 4.31 -2.70
CA SER A 216 19.92 5.08 -2.11
C SER A 216 19.59 5.58 -0.70
N LYS A 217 18.33 5.97 -0.47
CA LYS A 217 17.88 6.46 0.84
C LYS A 217 17.52 5.32 1.80
N ARG A 218 16.94 4.23 1.29
CA ARG A 218 16.35 3.14 2.09
C ARG A 218 16.74 1.76 1.53
N PRO A 219 18.04 1.40 1.56
CA PRO A 219 18.51 0.16 0.94
C PRO A 219 18.00 -1.12 1.61
N GLY A 220 17.65 -1.05 2.90
CA GLY A 220 17.12 -2.17 3.71
C GLY A 220 15.61 -2.15 3.93
N SER A 221 14.87 -1.29 3.21
CA SER A 221 13.40 -1.26 3.31
C SER A 221 12.80 -2.59 2.81
N PRO A 222 11.68 -3.07 3.39
CA PRO A 222 10.96 -4.24 2.88
C PRO A 222 10.53 -4.07 1.42
N TYR A 223 10.40 -2.84 0.93
CA TYR A 223 10.03 -2.55 -0.45
C TYR A 223 11.22 -2.53 -1.42
N ALA A 224 12.46 -2.69 -0.95
CA ALA A 224 13.65 -2.58 -1.77
C ALA A 224 13.70 -3.64 -2.89
N GLU A 225 13.40 -4.90 -2.57
CA GLU A 225 13.37 -5.99 -3.57
C GLU A 225 12.25 -5.80 -4.61
N PRO A 226 10.97 -5.55 -4.22
CA PRO A 226 9.93 -5.21 -5.18
C PRO A 226 10.27 -4.02 -6.09
N VAL A 227 10.90 -2.97 -5.53
CA VAL A 227 11.33 -1.79 -6.30
C VAL A 227 12.41 -2.16 -7.30
N ARG A 228 13.44 -2.92 -6.90
CA ARG A 228 14.49 -3.42 -7.80
C ARG A 228 13.91 -4.26 -8.94
N ALA A 229 13.03 -5.20 -8.60
CA ALA A 229 12.40 -6.10 -9.56
C ALA A 229 11.57 -5.33 -10.60
N ALA A 230 10.82 -4.31 -10.17
CA ALA A 230 9.98 -3.50 -11.07
C ALA A 230 10.77 -2.79 -12.17
N VAL A 231 12.02 -2.40 -11.92
CA VAL A 231 12.87 -1.68 -12.87
C VAL A 231 14.03 -2.51 -13.44
N GLY A 232 14.07 -3.81 -13.13
CA GLY A 232 15.12 -4.73 -13.61
C GLY A 232 16.51 -4.43 -13.04
N MET A 233 16.61 -3.97 -11.80
CA MET A 233 17.88 -3.83 -11.09
C MET A 233 18.20 -5.11 -10.34
N THR A 234 19.41 -5.63 -10.51
CA THR A 234 19.95 -6.70 -9.65
C THR A 234 20.72 -6.10 -8.48
N ARG A 235 20.83 -6.87 -7.39
CA ARG A 235 21.54 -6.47 -6.16
C ARG A 235 23.05 -6.43 -6.36
#